data_AF-A0A530BDG2-F1
#
_entry.id   AF-A0A530BDG2-F1
#
_cell.length_a   1.000
_cell.length_b   1.000
_cell.length_c   1.000
_cell.angle_alpha   90.00
_cell.angle_beta   90.00
_cell.angle_gamma   90.00
#
_symmetry.space_group_name_H-M   'P 1'
#
loop_
_entity.id
_entity.type
_entity.pdbx_description
1 polymer ?
#
loop_
_entity_poly.entity_id
_entity_poly.type
_entity_poly.pdbx_seq_one_letter_code
_entity_poly.pdbx_strand_id
1 'polypeptide(L)' 'IHDGDVIRLDADAGTLEVLVPGTEFALRRTADADLIGNEFGFGRELFAGFRQLVGRADHGAAAFGSA' A
#
# COMPACT_ATOMS: atom_id res chain seq x y z
N ILE A 1 2.90 10.57 -1.83
CA ILE A 1 2.21 11.63 -1.04
C ILE A 1 3.29 12.35 -0.26
N HIS A 2 3.26 13.67 -0.25
CA HIS A 2 4.17 14.52 0.53
C HIS A 2 3.37 15.38 1.50
N ASP A 3 4.05 15.87 2.54
CA ASP A 3 3.43 16.76 3.51
C ASP A 3 2.89 18.02 2.83
N GLY A 4 1.65 18.38 3.17
CA GLY A 4 0.94 19.51 2.58
C GLY A 4 0.10 19.17 1.34
N ASP A 5 0.21 17.96 0.78
CA ASP A 5 -0.73 17.50 -0.25
C ASP A 5 -2.16 17.48 0.29
N VAL A 6 -3.09 18.08 -0.46
CA VAL A 6 -4.51 18.02 -0.10
C VAL A 6 -5.10 16.71 -0.63
N ILE A 7 -5.70 15.93 0.26
CA ILE A 7 -6.41 14.70 -0.07
C ILE A 7 -7.91 14.91 0.15
N ARG A 8 -8.73 14.59 -0.84
CA ARG A 8 -10.19 14.60 -0.76
C ARG A 8 -10.70 13.18 -0.58
N LEU A 9 -11.42 12.95 0.51
CA LEU A 9 -12.28 11.79 0.71
C LEU A 9 -13.73 12.25 0.55
N ASP A 10 -14.41 11.75 -0.47
CA ASP A 10 -15.84 11.96 -0.67
C ASP A 10 -16.55 10.62 -0.45
N ALA A 11 -17.17 10.46 0.72
CA ALA A 11 -17.85 9.22 1.08
C ALA A 11 -19.17 9.04 0.32
N ASP A 12 -19.84 10.13 -0.06
CA ASP A 12 -21.11 10.08 -0.77
C ASP A 12 -20.90 9.69 -2.24
N ALA A 13 -19.86 10.24 -2.88
CA ALA A 13 -19.44 9.86 -4.23
C ALA A 13 -18.58 8.59 -4.26
N GLY A 14 -18.05 8.14 -3.12
CA GLY A 14 -17.17 6.98 -3.01
C GLY A 14 -15.77 7.19 -3.61
N THR A 15 -15.25 8.42 -3.60
CA THR A 15 -13.95 8.76 -4.19
C THR A 15 -12.90 9.10 -3.15
N LEU A 16 -11.65 8.77 -3.47
CA LEU A 16 -10.46 9.17 -2.72
C LEU A 16 -9.42 9.71 -3.70
N GLU A 17 -9.12 11.00 -3.60
CA GLU A 17 -8.32 11.73 -4.59
C GLU A 17 -7.22 12.54 -3.92
N VAL A 18 -6.04 12.61 -4.56
CA VAL A 18 -5.01 13.59 -4.22
C VAL A 18 -5.16 14.80 -5.16
N LEU A 19 -5.30 16.00 -4.61
CA LEU A 19 -5.53 17.23 -5.38
C LEU A 19 -4.21 17.83 -5.89
N VAL A 20 -3.44 17.01 -6.60
CA VAL A 20 -2.19 17.38 -7.27
C VAL A 20 -2.35 17.09 -8.76
N PRO A 21 -1.91 17.97 -9.68
CA PRO A 21 -1.96 17.69 -11.12
C PRO A 21 -1.34 16.33 -11.45
N GLY A 22 -2.03 15.49 -12.22
CA GLY A 22 -1.60 14.11 -12.47
C GLY A 22 -0.21 13.98 -13.10
N THR A 23 0.17 14.93 -13.96
CA THR A 23 1.52 14.99 -14.55
C THR A 23 2.61 15.27 -13.51
N GLU A 24 2.32 16.16 -12.54
CA GLU A 24 3.23 16.42 -11.43
C GLU A 24 3.31 15.21 -10.51
N PHE A 25 2.15 14.63 -10.15
CA PHE A 25 2.08 13.48 -9.25
C PHE A 25 2.85 12.27 -9.79
N ALA A 26 2.74 11.99 -11.10
CA ALA A 26 3.44 10.88 -11.76
C ALA A 26 4.97 11.02 -11.77
N LEU A 27 5.49 12.25 -11.65
CA LEU A 27 6.94 12.52 -11.62
C LEU A 27 7.53 12.45 -10.21
N ARG A 28 6.69 12.38 -9.17
CA ARG A 28 7.16 12.34 -7.78
C ARG A 28 7.80 10.99 -7.49
N ARG A 29 8.95 11.01 -6.81
CA ARG A 29 9.60 9.81 -6.31
C ARG A 29 8.74 9.18 -5.20
N THR A 30 8.58 7.86 -5.25
CA THR A 30 7.96 7.10 -4.16
C THR A 30 8.86 7.14 -2.92
N ALA A 31 8.26 7.31 -1.74
CA ALA A 31 8.98 7.22 -0.49
C ALA A 31 9.63 5.83 -0.37
N ASP A 32 10.88 5.82 0.09
CA ASP A 32 11.59 4.59 0.45
C ASP A 32 11.30 4.30 1.93
N ALA A 33 10.90 3.07 2.23
CA ALA A 33 10.56 2.66 3.58
C ALA A 33 11.47 1.49 3.97
N ASP A 34 12.27 1.70 5.02
CA ASP A 34 13.03 0.60 5.62
C ASP A 34 12.08 -0.28 6.45
N LEU A 35 11.81 -1.48 5.92
CA LEU A 35 10.92 -2.46 6.52
C LEU A 35 11.65 -3.68 7.11
N ILE A 36 12.99 -3.67 7.15
CA ILE A 36 13.79 -4.85 7.54
C ILE A 36 13.41 -5.35 8.95
N GLY A 37 13.11 -4.43 9.88
CA GLY A 37 12.67 -4.77 11.23
C GLY A 37 11.36 -5.57 11.31
N ASN A 38 10.56 -5.56 10.23
CA ASN A 38 9.29 -6.29 10.14
C ASN A 38 9.47 -7.73 9.65
N GLU A 39 10.67 -8.12 9.19
CA GLU A 39 10.91 -9.45 8.63
C GLU A 39 11.12 -10.53 9.69
N PHE A 40 11.75 -10.17 10.83
CA PHE A 40 12.22 -11.10 11.85
C PHE A 40 11.77 -10.69 13.26
N GLY A 41 11.77 -11.65 14.19
CA GLY A 41 11.49 -11.48 15.61
C GLY A 41 10.06 -11.86 15.97
N PHE A 42 9.87 -12.42 17.17
CA PHE A 42 8.57 -12.91 17.64
C PHE A 42 7.87 -13.88 16.65
N GLY A 43 8.63 -14.64 15.85
CA GLY A 43 8.08 -15.59 14.88
C GLY A 43 7.61 -14.98 13.56
N ARG A 44 7.88 -13.69 13.28
CA ARG A 44 7.51 -13.04 12.01
C ARG A 44 8.14 -13.72 10.80
N GLU A 45 9.32 -14.29 10.96
CA GLU A 45 10.06 -15.05 9.96
C GLU A 45 9.26 -16.26 9.43
N LEU A 46 8.40 -16.88 10.25
CA LEU A 46 7.54 -17.99 9.85
C LEU A 46 6.51 -17.58 8.78
N PHE A 47 6.22 -16.28 8.67
CA PHE A 47 5.23 -15.72 7.75
C PHE A 47 5.86 -15.02 6.55
N ALA A 48 7.19 -15.10 6.37
CA ALA A 48 7.90 -14.42 5.29
C ALA A 48 7.31 -14.78 3.91
N GLY A 49 7.09 -16.08 3.64
CA GLY A 49 6.48 -16.53 2.38
C GLY A 49 5.09 -15.95 2.14
N PHE A 50 4.24 -15.90 3.17
CA PHE A 50 2.89 -15.35 3.06
C PHE A 50 2.90 -13.85 2.71
N ARG A 51 3.78 -13.06 3.35
CA ARG A 51 3.90 -11.62 3.07
C ARG A 51 4.39 -11.32 1.65
N GLN A 52 5.24 -12.19 1.10
CA GLN A 52 5.74 -12.05 -0.27
C GLN A 52 4.71 -12.49 -1.32
N LEU A 53 3.78 -13.38 -0.97
CA LEU A 53 2.81 -13.96 -1.90
C LEU A 53 1.41 -13.34 -1.82
N VAL A 54 1.12 -12.54 -0.78
CA VAL A 54 -0.22 -12.00 -0.53
C VAL A 54 -0.74 -11.19 -1.73
N GLY A 55 -1.97 -11.52 -2.15
CA GLY A 55 -2.68 -10.80 -3.20
C GLY A 55 -3.21 -9.43 -2.74
N ARG A 56 -3.85 -8.71 -3.68
CA ARG A 56 -4.46 -7.41 -3.38
C ARG A 56 -5.58 -7.55 -2.34
N ALA A 57 -5.77 -6.51 -1.53
CA ALA A 57 -6.79 -6.48 -0.49
C ALA A 57 -8.23 -6.55 -1.05
N ASP A 58 -8.49 -5.97 -2.23
CA ASP A 58 -9.78 -6.05 -2.91
C ASP A 58 -10.07 -7.43 -3.52
N HIS A 59 -9.09 -8.33 -3.52
CA HIS A 59 -9.24 -9.76 -3.81
C HIS A 59 -9.13 -10.64 -2.56
N GLY A 60 -9.25 -10.06 -1.36
CA GLY A 60 -9.30 -10.80 -0.09
C GLY A 60 -7.94 -11.09 0.55
N ALA A 61 -6.83 -10.53 0.03
CA ALA A 61 -5.49 -10.68 0.61
C ALA A 61 -5.07 -12.14 0.87
N ALA A 62 -5.42 -13.05 -0.04
CA ALA A 62 -5.03 -14.45 0.06
C ALA A 62 -3.58 -14.66 -0.42
N ALA A 63 -2.80 -15.46 0.30
CA ALA A 63 -1.44 -15.85 -0.10
C ALA A 63 -1.41 -17.05 -1.07
N PHE A 64 -2.51 -17.82 -1.13
CA PHE A 64 -2.71 -18.92 -2.05
C PHE A 64 -4.05 -18.69 -2.76
N GLY A 65 -4.07 -18.76 -4.09
CA GLY A 65 -5.27 -18.47 -4.89
C GLY A 65 -6.40 -19.48 -4.63
N SER A 66 -7.63 -19.08 -4.95
CA SER A 66 -8.76 -20.00 -5.06
C SER A 66 -8.59 -20.91 -6.28
N ALA A 67 -8.87 -22.21 -6.13
CA ALA A 67 -9.10 -23.11 -7.25
C ALA A 67 -10.28 -22.64 -8.13
#